data_AF-A0A7Z9PTC4-F1
#
_entry.id   AF-A0A7Z9PTC4-F1
#
_cell.length_a   1.000
_cell.length_b   1.000
_cell.length_c   1.000
_cell.angle_alpha   90.00
_cell.angle_beta   90.00
_cell.angle_gamma   90.00
#
_symmetry.space_group_name_H-M   'P 1'
#
loop_
_entity.id
_entity.type
_entity.pdbx_description
1 polymer ?
#
loop_
_entity_poly.entity_id
_entity_poly.type
_entity_poly.pdbx_seq_one_letter_code
_entity_poly.pdbx_strand_id
1 'polypeptide(L)'
;MTKIKKHRGFTVVEVMIFSVVGLMFLTLLAQVFIMASKRTEDSRLRVDIQQSAMVVLKILERDLNKTSAKAMAAVDNSDAYVLALTRLQGWNNNSDVTWNKEQVVYGFDKTKGSLYRGYYSQESDATPKTSPKYSDELVDTRPYLPTDTELMNVFNSNTGKIRKLSPYVEEFWISDRKDQKTLFQSQPLMLRLKVRRPLSTSERFAEFTIDRFYTLRNSF
;
A
#
# COMPACT_ATOMS: atom_id res chain seq x y z
N MET A 1 79.24 0.05 -27.62
CA MET A 1 78.82 0.31 -26.23
C MET A 1 77.37 -0.16 -26.08
N THR A 2 77.17 -1.45 -25.79
CA THR A 2 75.86 -2.10 -25.79
C THR A 2 75.44 -2.38 -24.35
N LYS A 3 74.46 -1.64 -23.82
CA LYS A 3 73.86 -1.91 -22.51
C LYS A 3 72.99 -3.17 -22.62
N ILE A 4 73.50 -4.30 -22.14
CA ILE A 4 72.68 -5.49 -21.90
C ILE A 4 71.74 -5.18 -20.73
N LYS A 5 70.44 -5.04 -21.01
CA LYS A 5 69.40 -4.99 -19.98
C LYS A 5 69.40 -6.34 -19.26
N LYS A 6 69.92 -6.38 -18.02
CA LYS A 6 69.74 -7.53 -17.11
C LYS A 6 68.24 -7.65 -16.79
N HIS A 7 67.55 -8.59 -17.42
CA HIS A 7 66.29 -9.09 -16.91
C HIS A 7 66.58 -9.86 -15.63
N ARG A 8 66.27 -9.28 -14.47
CA ARG A 8 66.24 -10.00 -13.19
C ARG A 8 64.94 -10.80 -13.16
N GLY A 9 65.05 -12.12 -13.17
CA GLY A 9 63.90 -13.01 -12.95
C GLY A 9 63.40 -12.87 -11.52
N PHE A 10 62.08 -12.85 -11.36
CA PHE A 10 61.41 -12.80 -10.06
C PHE A 10 61.70 -14.09 -9.27
N THR A 11 62.02 -13.96 -7.98
CA THR A 11 62.18 -15.12 -7.09
C THR A 11 60.82 -15.72 -6.74
N VAL A 12 60.73 -17.04 -6.54
CA VAL A 12 59.47 -17.75 -6.22
C VAL A 12 58.78 -17.15 -4.98
N VAL A 13 59.56 -16.69 -4.01
CA VAL A 13 59.08 -16.02 -2.79
C VAL A 13 58.40 -14.69 -3.11
N GLU A 14 58.97 -13.87 -3.99
CA GLU A 14 58.34 -12.62 -4.42
C GLU A 14 57.00 -12.90 -5.13
N VAL A 15 56.95 -13.89 -6.03
CA VAL A 15 55.71 -14.27 -6.72
C VAL A 15 54.63 -14.72 -5.73
N MET A 16 55.00 -15.48 -4.69
CA MET A 16 54.07 -15.88 -3.63
C MET A 16 53.55 -14.68 -2.83
N ILE A 17 54.42 -13.75 -2.43
CA ILE A 17 54.02 -12.54 -1.69
C ILE A 17 53.09 -11.67 -2.55
N PHE A 18 53.43 -11.41 -3.82
CA PHE A 18 52.59 -10.64 -4.72
C PHE A 18 51.23 -11.32 -4.98
N SER A 19 51.20 -12.65 -5.04
CA SER A 19 49.95 -13.40 -5.20
C SER A 19 49.06 -13.32 -3.97
N VAL A 20 49.62 -13.44 -2.76
CA VAL A 20 48.87 -13.32 -1.50
C VAL A 20 48.35 -11.90 -1.31
N VAL A 21 49.20 -10.89 -1.49
CA VAL A 21 48.80 -9.48 -1.40
C VAL A 21 47.75 -9.13 -2.45
N GLY A 22 47.92 -9.62 -3.69
CA GLY A 22 46.94 -9.47 -4.76
C GLY A 22 45.59 -10.11 -4.42
N LEU A 23 45.59 -11.32 -3.86
CA LEU A 23 44.37 -12.00 -3.44
C LEU A 23 43.68 -11.26 -2.28
N MET A 24 44.44 -10.81 -1.27
CA MET A 24 43.91 -10.02 -0.16
C MET A 24 43.30 -8.69 -0.63
N PHE A 25 43.94 -8.05 -1.62
CA PHE A 25 43.41 -6.82 -2.21
C PHE A 25 42.10 -7.08 -2.99
N LEU A 26 42.04 -8.17 -3.77
CA LEU A 26 40.83 -8.56 -4.50
C LEU A 26 39.68 -8.93 -3.54
N THR A 27 39.95 -9.62 -2.44
CA THR A 27 38.90 -9.93 -1.44
C THR A 27 38.39 -8.67 -0.75
N LEU A 28 39.26 -7.73 -0.41
CA LEU A 28 38.86 -6.41 0.13
C LEU A 28 37.99 -5.64 -0.86
N LEU A 29 38.39 -5.58 -2.14
CA LEU A 29 37.58 -4.93 -3.18
C LEU A 29 36.22 -5.61 -3.36
N ALA A 30 36.17 -6.94 -3.35
CA ALA A 30 34.92 -7.69 -3.41
C ALA A 30 34.02 -7.39 -2.21
N GLN A 31 34.57 -7.32 -1.00
CA GLN A 31 33.82 -6.94 0.20
C GLN A 31 33.22 -5.53 0.10
N VAL A 32 34.01 -4.55 -0.36
CA VAL A 32 33.54 -3.17 -0.57
C VAL A 32 32.43 -3.13 -1.63
N PHE A 33 32.61 -3.84 -2.74
CA PHE A 33 31.61 -3.91 -3.81
C PHE A 33 30.30 -4.56 -3.36
N ILE A 34 30.37 -5.66 -2.62
CA ILE A 34 29.21 -6.33 -2.02
C ILE A 34 28.49 -5.38 -1.06
N MET A 35 29.24 -4.67 -0.20
CA MET A 35 28.66 -3.74 0.77
C MET A 35 27.99 -2.53 0.08
N ALA A 36 28.61 -1.98 -0.96
CA ALA A 36 28.05 -0.88 -1.75
C ALA A 36 26.79 -1.30 -2.52
N SER A 37 26.80 -2.51 -3.10
CA SER A 37 25.65 -3.08 -3.81
C SER A 37 24.46 -3.28 -2.87
N LYS A 38 24.70 -3.86 -1.68
CA LYS A 38 23.68 -4.03 -0.63
C LYS A 38 23.06 -2.71 -0.16
N ARG A 39 23.89 -1.70 0.12
CA ARG A 39 23.39 -0.36 0.50
C ARG A 39 22.50 0.25 -0.58
N THR A 40 22.86 0.05 -1.85
CA THR A 40 22.10 0.58 -2.98
C THR A 40 20.75 -0.13 -3.13
N GLU A 41 20.71 -1.45 -2.95
CA GLU A 41 19.47 -2.24 -2.96
C GLU A 41 18.52 -1.81 -1.83
N ASP A 42 19.04 -1.66 -0.61
CA ASP A 42 18.26 -1.20 0.56
C ASP A 42 17.65 0.20 0.33
N SER A 43 18.44 1.13 -0.23
CA SER A 43 17.96 2.48 -0.55
C SER A 43 16.88 2.47 -1.63
N ARG A 44 17.06 1.67 -2.70
CA ARG A 44 16.04 1.51 -3.74
C ARG A 44 14.74 0.95 -3.17
N LEU A 45 14.84 -0.09 -2.33
CA LEU A 45 13.67 -0.70 -1.71
C LEU A 45 12.87 0.28 -0.87
N ARG A 46 13.55 1.12 -0.07
CA ARG A 46 12.90 2.15 0.75
C ARG A 46 12.14 3.15 -0.12
N VAL A 47 12.75 3.60 -1.21
CA VAL A 47 12.11 4.52 -2.17
C VAL A 47 10.89 3.86 -2.83
N ASP A 48 11.00 2.60 -3.25
CA ASP A 48 9.90 1.85 -3.86
C ASP A 48 8.71 1.72 -2.90
N ILE A 49 8.97 1.39 -1.63
CA ILE A 49 7.95 1.29 -0.58
C ILE A 49 7.28 2.65 -0.35
N GLN A 50 8.07 3.72 -0.24
CA GLN A 50 7.56 5.07 -0.09
C GLN A 50 6.66 5.48 -1.26
N GLN A 51 7.11 5.25 -2.49
CA GLN A 51 6.33 5.54 -3.70
C GLN A 51 5.03 4.73 -3.74
N SER A 52 5.10 3.42 -3.44
CA SER A 52 3.92 2.56 -3.37
C SER A 52 2.91 3.08 -2.34
N ALA A 53 3.37 3.43 -1.13
CA ALA A 53 2.51 3.94 -0.07
C ALA A 53 1.89 5.30 -0.44
N MET A 54 2.66 6.18 -1.08
CA MET A 54 2.16 7.46 -1.61
C MET A 54 1.10 7.28 -2.71
N VAL A 55 1.23 6.27 -3.57
CA VAL A 55 0.22 5.95 -4.58
C VAL A 55 -1.08 5.51 -3.93
N VAL A 56 -1.02 4.62 -2.93
CA VAL A 56 -2.19 4.20 -2.14
C VAL A 56 -2.88 5.41 -1.52
N LEU A 57 -2.11 6.27 -0.86
CA LEU A 57 -2.61 7.49 -0.25
C LEU A 57 -3.33 8.39 -1.24
N LYS A 58 -2.72 8.70 -2.39
CA LYS A 58 -3.34 9.55 -3.42
C LYS A 58 -4.64 8.97 -3.97
N ILE A 59 -4.71 7.64 -4.16
CA ILE A 59 -5.92 6.97 -4.62
C ILE A 59 -7.03 7.11 -3.58
N LEU A 60 -6.71 6.89 -2.30
CA LEU A 60 -7.65 7.03 -1.20
C LEU A 60 -8.14 8.47 -1.03
N GLU A 61 -7.24 9.45 -1.05
CA GLU A 61 -7.59 10.88 -0.97
C GLU A 61 -8.53 11.29 -2.11
N ARG A 62 -8.30 10.79 -3.33
CA ARG A 62 -9.20 11.05 -4.47
C ARG A 62 -10.61 10.51 -4.21
N ASP A 63 -10.73 9.35 -3.55
CA ASP A 63 -12.03 8.75 -3.24
C ASP A 63 -12.71 9.45 -2.05
N LEU A 64 -11.95 9.79 -1.01
CA LEU A 64 -12.42 10.56 0.15
C LEU A 64 -12.90 11.97 -0.24
N ASN A 65 -12.26 12.60 -1.24
CA ASN A 65 -12.72 13.88 -1.80
C ASN A 65 -14.14 13.82 -2.39
N LYS A 66 -14.61 12.63 -2.78
CA LYS A 66 -15.93 12.42 -3.36
C LYS A 66 -16.90 11.75 -2.37
N THR A 67 -16.59 11.73 -1.09
CA THR A 67 -17.37 11.01 -0.06
C THR A 67 -17.70 11.95 1.10
N SER A 68 -18.74 11.64 1.87
CA SER A 68 -19.02 12.29 3.17
C SER A 68 -18.88 11.31 4.33
N ALA A 69 -18.72 11.81 5.55
CA ALA A 69 -18.56 10.98 6.74
C ALA A 69 -19.77 10.03 6.95
N LYS A 70 -20.98 10.51 6.63
CA LYS A 70 -22.23 9.72 6.69
C LYS A 70 -22.36 8.67 5.59
N ALA A 71 -21.46 8.68 4.61
CA ALA A 71 -21.42 7.76 3.49
C ALA A 71 -20.24 6.77 3.59
N MET A 72 -19.67 6.65 4.80
CA MET A 72 -18.58 5.74 5.11
C MET A 72 -19.04 4.72 6.14
N ALA A 73 -18.74 3.45 5.88
CA ALA A 73 -18.94 2.36 6.84
C ALA A 73 -17.68 1.51 6.86
N ALA A 74 -17.31 1.00 8.03
CA ALA A 74 -16.18 0.10 8.15
C ALA A 74 -16.42 -0.97 9.19
N VAL A 75 -15.77 -2.11 8.99
CA VAL A 75 -15.69 -3.21 9.95
C VAL A 75 -14.22 -3.49 10.24
N ASP A 76 -13.90 -3.59 11.53
CA ASP A 76 -12.56 -3.89 12.03
C ASP A 76 -12.64 -5.13 12.92
N ASN A 77 -12.12 -6.26 12.46
CA ASN A 77 -12.07 -7.50 13.23
C ASN A 77 -10.62 -8.03 13.33
N SER A 78 -10.41 -9.22 13.90
CA SER A 78 -9.05 -9.77 14.07
C SER A 78 -8.31 -9.98 12.75
N ASP A 79 -9.03 -10.28 11.67
CA ASP A 79 -8.47 -10.82 10.43
C ASP A 79 -8.41 -9.77 9.32
N ALA A 80 -9.27 -8.75 9.40
CA ALA A 80 -9.48 -7.77 8.37
C ALA A 80 -9.86 -6.39 8.91
N TYR A 81 -9.52 -5.37 8.13
CA TYR A 81 -10.14 -4.05 8.19
C TYR A 81 -10.78 -3.76 6.83
N VAL A 82 -12.07 -3.50 6.80
CA VAL A 82 -12.82 -3.25 5.56
C VAL A 82 -13.51 -1.90 5.66
N LEU A 83 -13.35 -1.06 4.65
CA LEU A 83 -13.90 0.28 4.56
C LEU A 83 -14.66 0.43 3.25
N ALA A 84 -15.95 0.74 3.33
CA ALA A 84 -16.77 1.14 2.21
C ALA A 84 -16.97 2.66 2.18
N LEU A 85 -16.90 3.22 0.97
CA LEU A 85 -17.14 4.61 0.66
C LEU A 85 -18.23 4.71 -0.42
N THR A 86 -19.35 5.33 -0.10
CA THR A 86 -20.40 5.68 -1.07
C THR A 86 -20.13 7.09 -1.60
N ARG A 87 -19.96 7.23 -2.91
CA ARG A 87 -19.55 8.51 -3.52
C ARG A 87 -20.73 9.43 -3.79
N LEU A 88 -20.51 10.74 -3.68
CA LEU A 88 -21.40 11.80 -4.13
C LEU A 88 -21.30 11.96 -5.65
N GLN A 89 -22.45 11.97 -6.32
CA GLN A 89 -22.54 12.25 -7.76
C GLN A 89 -22.69 13.76 -8.01
N GLY A 90 -23.46 14.45 -7.18
CA GLY A 90 -23.70 15.89 -7.29
C GLY A 90 -25.02 16.31 -6.63
N TRP A 91 -25.53 17.48 -7.03
CA TRP A 91 -26.86 17.95 -6.65
C TRP A 91 -27.81 17.81 -7.83
N ASN A 92 -29.06 17.43 -7.55
CA ASN A 92 -30.12 17.45 -8.54
C ASN A 92 -30.72 18.87 -8.67
N ASN A 93 -31.63 19.05 -9.63
CA ASN A 93 -32.29 20.35 -9.88
C ASN A 93 -33.13 20.87 -8.68
N ASN A 94 -33.46 20.01 -7.72
CA ASN A 94 -34.21 20.37 -6.51
C ASN A 94 -33.29 20.69 -5.32
N SER A 95 -31.97 20.81 -5.53
CA SER A 95 -30.95 20.96 -4.48
C SER A 95 -30.80 19.74 -3.55
N ASP A 96 -31.35 18.58 -3.92
CA ASP A 96 -31.11 17.34 -3.18
C ASP A 96 -29.76 16.75 -3.57
N VAL A 97 -29.12 16.15 -2.58
CA VAL A 97 -27.85 15.44 -2.76
C VAL A 97 -28.11 14.12 -3.47
N THR A 98 -27.44 13.91 -4.60
CA THR A 98 -27.49 12.67 -5.39
C THR A 98 -26.25 11.82 -5.10
N TRP A 99 -26.47 10.58 -4.70
CA TRP A 99 -25.43 9.61 -4.44
C TRP A 99 -25.18 8.71 -5.65
N ASN A 100 -23.94 8.30 -5.84
CA ASN A 100 -23.60 7.34 -6.87
C ASN A 100 -24.06 5.94 -6.44
N LYS A 101 -24.66 5.18 -7.36
CA LYS A 101 -24.96 3.74 -7.21
C LYS A 101 -23.70 2.87 -7.37
N GLU A 102 -22.58 3.35 -6.84
CA GLU A 102 -21.31 2.65 -6.79
C GLU A 102 -20.64 2.91 -5.44
N GLN A 103 -20.18 1.84 -4.81
CA GLN A 103 -19.35 1.86 -3.61
C GLN A 103 -17.92 1.49 -3.94
N VAL A 104 -16.98 2.22 -3.33
CA VAL A 104 -15.57 1.84 -3.31
C VAL A 104 -15.30 1.12 -2.00
N VAL A 105 -14.78 -0.10 -2.09
CA VAL A 105 -14.42 -0.88 -0.90
C VAL A 105 -12.92 -1.07 -0.86
N TYR A 106 -12.32 -0.70 0.27
CA TYR A 106 -10.96 -1.02 0.65
C TYR A 106 -10.99 -2.17 1.64
N GLY A 107 -10.18 -3.19 1.42
CA GLY A 107 -10.03 -4.23 2.43
C GLY A 107 -8.56 -4.53 2.66
N PHE A 108 -8.20 -4.58 3.93
CA PHE A 108 -6.89 -4.93 4.42
C PHE A 108 -6.99 -6.31 5.06
N ASP A 109 -6.35 -7.29 4.44
CA ASP A 109 -6.15 -8.63 4.98
C ASP A 109 -4.95 -8.58 5.94
N LYS A 110 -5.22 -8.62 7.25
CA LYS A 110 -4.21 -8.52 8.31
C LYS A 110 -3.31 -9.76 8.33
N THR A 111 -3.85 -10.91 7.93
CA THR A 111 -3.11 -12.18 7.90
C THR A 111 -2.10 -12.22 6.76
N LYS A 112 -2.46 -11.68 5.59
CA LYS A 112 -1.60 -11.65 4.40
C LYS A 112 -0.81 -10.36 4.25
N GLY A 113 -1.06 -9.36 5.09
CA GLY A 113 -0.46 -8.04 4.97
C GLY A 113 -0.79 -7.36 3.65
N SER A 114 -2.01 -7.52 3.14
CA SER A 114 -2.34 -7.06 1.79
C SER A 114 -3.56 -6.15 1.76
N LEU A 115 -3.42 -5.00 1.09
CA LEU A 115 -4.47 -4.04 0.88
C LEU A 115 -4.99 -4.15 -0.54
N TYR A 116 -6.30 -4.19 -0.69
CA TYR A 116 -6.98 -4.22 -1.97
C TYR A 116 -8.05 -3.14 -2.04
N ARG A 117 -8.47 -2.85 -3.27
CA ARG A 117 -9.52 -1.89 -3.57
C ARG A 117 -10.42 -2.44 -4.68
N GLY A 118 -11.72 -2.40 -4.45
CA GLY A 118 -12.76 -2.84 -5.38
C GLY A 118 -13.82 -1.77 -5.62
N TYR A 119 -14.60 -1.96 -6.69
CA TYR A 119 -15.76 -1.15 -7.03
C TYR A 119 -16.98 -2.07 -7.07
N TYR A 120 -18.09 -1.60 -6.50
CA TYR A 120 -19.33 -2.35 -6.41
C TYR A 120 -20.46 -1.46 -6.88
N SER A 121 -21.07 -1.78 -8.02
CA SER A 121 -22.22 -1.06 -8.55
C SER A 121 -23.39 -2.01 -8.72
N GLN A 122 -24.61 -1.50 -8.54
CA GLN A 122 -25.84 -2.25 -8.84
C GLN A 122 -26.17 -2.30 -10.34
N GLU A 123 -25.72 -1.33 -11.15
CA GLU A 123 -26.20 -1.13 -12.53
C GLU A 123 -25.30 -1.73 -13.62
N SER A 124 -24.19 -2.39 -13.27
CA SER A 124 -23.20 -2.81 -14.27
C SER A 124 -23.53 -4.17 -14.92
N ASP A 125 -24.28 -4.12 -16.02
CA ASP A 125 -24.32 -5.19 -17.04
C ASP A 125 -22.97 -5.36 -17.78
N ALA A 126 -22.01 -4.46 -17.57
CA ALA A 126 -20.65 -4.53 -18.12
C ALA A 126 -19.65 -5.14 -17.11
N THR A 127 -19.85 -6.43 -16.78
CA THR A 127 -18.88 -7.36 -16.13
C THR A 127 -18.33 -7.05 -14.72
N PRO A 128 -18.33 -8.03 -13.78
CA PRO A 128 -19.05 -9.31 -13.73
C PRO A 128 -20.21 -9.31 -12.73
N LYS A 129 -21.25 -10.09 -13.07
CA LYS A 129 -22.40 -10.54 -12.25
C LYS A 129 -21.99 -11.39 -11.04
N THR A 130 -20.94 -10.99 -10.35
CA THR A 130 -20.31 -11.75 -9.27
C THR A 130 -20.09 -10.92 -8.00
N SER A 131 -20.30 -9.60 -8.05
CA SER A 131 -20.35 -8.78 -6.86
C SER A 131 -21.44 -9.30 -5.90
N PRO A 132 -21.14 -9.52 -4.61
CA PRO A 132 -22.19 -9.80 -3.62
C PRO A 132 -23.23 -8.68 -3.72
N LYS A 133 -24.47 -9.05 -3.99
CA LYS A 133 -25.57 -8.10 -3.95
C LYS A 133 -25.77 -7.72 -2.48
N TYR A 134 -25.50 -6.47 -2.16
CA TYR A 134 -26.02 -5.84 -0.96
C TYR A 134 -27.55 -5.96 -0.94
N SER A 135 -28.15 -6.15 0.23
CA SER A 135 -29.58 -6.46 0.35
C SER A 135 -30.48 -5.31 -0.10
N ASP A 136 -29.96 -4.08 -0.10
CA ASP A 136 -30.74 -2.87 -0.37
C ASP A 136 -30.38 -2.25 -1.73
N GLU A 137 -31.40 -1.72 -2.43
CA GLU A 137 -31.19 -0.80 -3.55
C GLU A 137 -30.34 0.40 -3.09
N LEU A 138 -29.29 0.71 -3.85
CA LEU A 138 -28.51 1.93 -3.67
C LEU A 138 -29.45 3.10 -4.01
N VAL A 139 -30.11 3.65 -2.99
CA VAL A 139 -31.10 4.72 -3.17
C VAL A 139 -30.39 6.02 -3.55
N ASP A 140 -30.84 6.71 -4.60
CA ASP A 140 -30.21 7.95 -5.05
C ASP A 140 -30.29 9.09 -4.02
N THR A 141 -31.25 9.01 -3.08
CA THR A 141 -31.58 10.06 -2.11
C THR A 141 -30.85 9.94 -0.77
N ARG A 142 -30.18 8.82 -0.48
CA ARG A 142 -29.40 8.63 0.75
C ARG A 142 -28.22 7.69 0.52
N PRO A 143 -27.07 7.87 1.17
CA PRO A 143 -25.97 6.95 1.00
C PRO A 143 -26.38 5.58 1.55
N TYR A 144 -26.17 4.53 0.77
CA TYR A 144 -26.28 3.18 1.30
C TYR A 144 -25.10 2.90 2.23
N LEU A 145 -25.40 2.35 3.41
CA LEU A 145 -24.44 1.98 4.43
C LEU A 145 -24.47 0.46 4.59
N PRO A 146 -23.45 -0.25 4.07
CA PRO A 146 -23.42 -1.69 4.16
C PRO A 146 -23.22 -2.13 5.61
N THR A 147 -23.89 -3.23 5.99
CA THR A 147 -23.71 -3.84 7.29
C THR A 147 -22.36 -4.54 7.41
N ASP A 148 -21.90 -4.77 8.64
CA ASP A 148 -20.66 -5.53 8.92
C ASP A 148 -20.66 -6.90 8.20
N THR A 149 -21.79 -7.60 8.22
CA THR A 149 -21.97 -8.89 7.55
C THR A 149 -21.76 -8.76 6.04
N GLU A 150 -22.32 -7.74 5.41
CA GLU A 150 -22.20 -7.57 3.97
C GLU A 150 -20.79 -7.11 3.57
N LEU A 151 -20.15 -6.24 4.37
CA LEU A 151 -18.74 -5.87 4.21
C LEU A 151 -17.82 -7.09 4.28
N MET A 152 -18.06 -7.97 5.26
CA MET A 152 -17.28 -9.21 5.41
C MET A 152 -17.56 -10.21 4.29
N ASN A 153 -18.81 -10.30 3.81
CA ASN A 153 -19.14 -11.12 2.65
C ASN A 153 -18.41 -10.61 1.40
N VAL A 154 -18.35 -9.29 1.21
CA VAL A 154 -17.57 -8.67 0.13
C VAL A 154 -16.07 -8.97 0.28
N PHE A 155 -15.51 -8.84 1.48
CA PHE A 155 -14.10 -9.16 1.75
C PHE A 155 -13.76 -10.63 1.44
N ASN A 156 -14.63 -11.55 1.87
CA ASN A 156 -14.47 -12.98 1.69
C ASN A 156 -14.79 -13.45 0.27
N SER A 157 -15.65 -12.73 -0.45
CA SER A 157 -15.97 -13.04 -1.83
C SER A 157 -14.69 -12.96 -2.69
N ASN A 158 -14.51 -13.94 -3.56
CA ASN A 158 -13.45 -13.89 -4.58
C ASN A 158 -13.85 -13.03 -5.79
N THR A 159 -15.00 -12.37 -5.69
CA THR A 159 -15.70 -11.77 -6.80
C THR A 159 -15.93 -10.30 -6.52
N GLY A 160 -15.21 -9.43 -7.24
CA GLY A 160 -15.09 -7.99 -6.91
C GLY A 160 -13.73 -7.59 -6.32
N LYS A 161 -12.80 -8.55 -6.12
CA LYS A 161 -11.38 -8.31 -5.83
C LYS A 161 -10.66 -7.75 -7.07
N ILE A 162 -10.86 -6.48 -7.38
CA ILE A 162 -10.48 -5.93 -8.69
C ILE A 162 -9.04 -5.38 -8.72
N ARG A 163 -8.40 -5.03 -7.60
CA ARG A 163 -6.98 -4.59 -7.63
C ARG A 163 -6.26 -4.70 -6.29
N LYS A 164 -5.17 -5.47 -6.24
CA LYS A 164 -4.20 -5.44 -5.11
C LYS A 164 -3.47 -4.09 -5.16
N LEU A 165 -3.60 -3.29 -4.10
CA LEU A 165 -2.98 -1.97 -3.99
C LEU A 165 -1.56 -2.05 -3.42
N SER A 166 -1.36 -2.86 -2.39
CA SER A 166 -0.05 -3.11 -1.81
C SER A 166 0.01 -4.51 -1.17
N PRO A 167 1.08 -5.29 -1.39
CA PRO A 167 1.25 -6.61 -0.80
C PRO A 167 2.04 -6.63 0.53
N TYR A 168 2.44 -5.47 1.05
CA TYR A 168 3.36 -5.36 2.20
C TYR A 168 2.82 -4.44 3.30
N VAL A 169 1.50 -4.40 3.49
CA VAL A 169 0.85 -3.56 4.49
C VAL A 169 0.89 -4.25 5.84
N GLU A 170 1.41 -3.57 6.86
CA GLU A 170 1.43 -4.03 8.25
C GLU A 170 0.26 -3.43 9.03
N GLU A 171 -0.07 -2.16 8.78
CA GLU A 171 -1.21 -1.47 9.40
C GLU A 171 -1.94 -0.65 8.35
N PHE A 172 -3.27 -0.77 8.31
CA PHE A 172 -4.13 0.14 7.56
C PHE A 172 -5.45 0.30 8.29
N TRP A 173 -5.82 1.55 8.57
CA TRP A 173 -7.12 1.90 9.10
C TRP A 173 -7.40 3.39 8.91
N ILE A 174 -8.67 3.74 8.94
CA ILE A 174 -9.14 5.11 9.11
C ILE A 174 -9.89 5.17 10.43
N SER A 175 -9.62 6.20 11.23
CA SER A 175 -10.43 6.53 12.40
C SER A 175 -10.90 7.97 12.34
N ASP A 176 -11.96 8.27 13.08
CA ASP A 176 -12.40 9.63 13.30
C ASP A 176 -11.55 10.31 14.41
N ARG A 177 -11.84 11.58 14.73
CA ARG A 177 -11.07 12.32 15.75
C ARG A 177 -11.15 11.69 17.16
N LYS A 178 -12.16 10.87 17.42
CA LYS A 178 -12.37 10.15 18.69
C LYS A 178 -11.82 8.73 18.64
N ASP A 179 -11.00 8.41 17.63
CA ASP A 179 -10.42 7.10 17.38
C ASP A 179 -11.47 6.00 17.07
N GLN A 180 -12.66 6.38 16.60
CA GLN A 180 -13.68 5.43 16.13
C GLN A 180 -13.36 5.00 14.70
N LYS A 181 -13.25 3.68 14.48
CA LYS A 181 -12.82 3.09 13.19
C LYS A 181 -13.95 2.59 12.30
N THR A 182 -15.16 2.45 12.85
CA THR A 182 -16.31 1.81 12.20
C THR A 182 -17.41 2.82 11.87
N LEU A 183 -17.61 3.80 12.75
CA LEU A 183 -18.59 4.88 12.61
C LEU A 183 -17.88 6.24 12.61
N PHE A 184 -17.85 6.89 11.45
CA PHE A 184 -17.13 8.15 11.25
C PHE A 184 -18.01 9.35 11.62
N GLN A 185 -18.05 9.71 12.91
CA GLN A 185 -18.94 10.77 13.41
C GLN A 185 -18.25 12.13 13.56
N SER A 186 -16.92 12.18 13.48
CA SER A 186 -16.16 13.40 13.72
C SER A 186 -15.03 13.60 12.71
N GLN A 187 -14.62 14.85 12.53
CA GLN A 187 -13.52 15.25 11.64
C GLN A 187 -12.44 16.02 12.41
N PRO A 188 -11.19 16.07 11.90
CA PRO A 188 -10.69 15.37 10.71
C PRO A 188 -10.58 13.86 10.94
N LEU A 189 -10.61 13.09 9.85
CA LEU A 189 -10.30 11.66 9.87
C LEU A 189 -8.79 11.47 9.99
N MET A 190 -8.35 10.46 10.71
CA MET A 190 -6.97 10.01 10.74
C MET A 190 -6.82 8.76 9.87
N LEU A 191 -5.94 8.84 8.88
CA LEU A 191 -5.50 7.70 8.09
C LEU A 191 -4.14 7.22 8.59
N ARG A 192 -4.06 5.93 8.89
CA ARG A 192 -2.81 5.20 9.16
C ARG A 192 -2.55 4.22 8.02
N LEU A 193 -1.37 4.30 7.42
CA LEU A 193 -0.85 3.26 6.51
C LEU A 193 0.62 2.98 6.86
N LYS A 194 0.90 1.75 7.30
CA LYS A 194 2.26 1.25 7.53
C LYS A 194 2.56 0.16 6.53
N VAL A 195 3.65 0.31 5.79
CA VAL A 195 4.13 -0.67 4.81
C VAL A 195 5.50 -1.17 5.28
N ARG A 196 5.66 -2.49 5.37
CA ARG A 196 6.86 -3.15 5.88
C ARG A 196 7.24 -4.33 5.00
N ARG A 197 8.47 -4.30 4.47
CA ARG A 197 9.01 -5.36 3.60
C ARG A 197 10.34 -5.88 4.17
N PRO A 198 10.54 -7.20 4.25
CA PRO A 198 11.83 -7.77 4.65
C PRO A 198 12.90 -7.46 3.61
N LEU A 199 14.12 -7.20 4.07
CA LEU A 199 15.29 -7.07 3.22
C LEU A 199 15.80 -8.46 2.82
N SER A 200 16.27 -8.60 1.58
CA SER A 200 16.61 -9.88 0.95
C SER A 200 17.63 -10.72 1.73
N THR A 201 18.49 -10.10 2.54
CA THR A 201 19.60 -10.78 3.23
C THR A 201 19.74 -10.45 4.71
N SER A 202 18.69 -9.95 5.39
CA SER A 202 18.78 -9.62 6.82
C SER A 202 17.44 -9.71 7.55
N GLU A 203 17.47 -9.86 8.88
CA GLU A 203 16.30 -9.68 9.76
C GLU A 203 15.80 -8.23 9.81
N ARG A 204 16.43 -7.31 9.10
CA ARG A 204 16.00 -5.91 9.01
C ARG A 204 14.89 -5.76 7.99
N PHE A 205 14.05 -4.76 8.23
CA PHE A 205 12.93 -4.42 7.38
C PHE A 205 13.12 -3.01 6.82
N ALA A 206 12.68 -2.82 5.58
CA ALA A 206 12.37 -1.48 5.10
C ALA A 206 10.92 -1.20 5.51
N GLU A 207 10.72 -0.14 6.28
CA GLU A 207 9.42 0.29 6.74
C GLU A 207 9.15 1.74 6.36
N PHE A 208 7.88 2.04 6.12
CA PHE A 208 7.41 3.38 5.91
C PHE A 208 6.01 3.54 6.45
N THR A 209 5.80 4.61 7.20
CA THR A 209 4.53 4.90 7.88
C THR A 209 4.00 6.25 7.42
N ILE A 210 2.72 6.29 7.12
CA ILE A 210 1.96 7.49 6.81
C ILE A 210 0.89 7.65 7.87
N ASP A 211 0.98 8.77 8.58
CA ASP A 211 -0.09 9.30 9.43
C ASP A 211 -0.57 10.60 8.80
N ARG A 212 -1.82 10.65 8.37
CA ARG A 212 -2.38 11.85 7.75
C ARG A 212 -3.76 12.16 8.28
N PHE A 213 -3.95 13.41 8.70
CA PHE A 213 -5.26 13.95 8.98
C PHE A 213 -5.92 14.42 7.68
N TYR A 214 -7.20 14.11 7.54
CA TYR A 214 -7.97 14.39 6.34
C TYR A 214 -9.33 14.98 6.71
N THR A 215 -9.61 16.19 6.24
CA THR A 215 -10.92 16.81 6.35
C THR A 215 -11.71 16.51 5.08
N LEU A 216 -12.88 15.89 5.22
CA LEU A 216 -13.73 15.61 4.06
C LEU A 216 -14.34 16.91 3.57
N ARG A 217 -14.24 17.16 2.27
CA ARG A 217 -14.81 18.37 1.66
C ARG A 217 -16.33 18.41 1.70
N ASN A 218 -16.95 17.23 1.71
CA ASN A 218 -18.39 17.08 1.79
C ASN A 218 -18.71 16.54 3.20
N SER A 219 -18.97 17.41 4.17
CA SER A 219 -19.23 17.02 5.57
C SER A 219 -20.71 16.81 5.89
N PHE A 220 -21.56 16.72 4.88
CA PHE A 220 -23.02 16.60 5.01
C PHE A 220 -23.45 15.28 5.66
#